data_AF-A0A6N9VED0-F1
#
_entry.id   AF-A0A6N9VED0-F1
#
_cell.length_a   1.000
_cell.length_b   1.000
_cell.length_c   1.000
_cell.angle_alpha   90.00
_cell.angle_beta   90.00
_cell.angle_gamma   90.00
#
_symmetry.space_group_name_H-M   'P 1'
#
loop_
_entity.id
_entity.type
_entity.pdbx_description
1 polymer ?
#
loop_
_entity_poly.entity_id
_entity_poly.type
_entity_poly.pdbx_seq_one_letter_code
_entity_poly.pdbx_strand_id
1 'polypeptide(L)'
;MPQLIEPSPALHASWLAARAEWEALGTEDGAGRHLVPEQGLDTAEGFRLWTEALREQETNPVGGYVPATHRWIVEDGVFLGAIDLRHR
;
A
#
# COMPACT_ATOMS: atom_id res chain seq x y z
N MET A 1 13.42 8.30 -12.68
CA MET A 1 14.13 7.89 -11.45
C MET A 1 13.09 7.50 -10.42
N PRO A 2 13.25 6.37 -9.70
CA PRO A 2 12.32 5.97 -8.67
C PRO A 2 12.30 6.95 -7.49
N GLN A 3 11.12 7.19 -6.93
CA GLN A 3 10.87 8.07 -5.79
C GLN A 3 10.11 7.30 -4.71
N LEU A 4 10.36 7.64 -3.44
CA LEU A 4 9.54 7.18 -2.33
C LEU A 4 8.47 8.22 -2.03
N ILE A 5 7.21 7.82 -2.13
CA ILE A 5 6.05 8.67 -1.82
C ILE A 5 5.18 8.02 -0.75
N GLU A 6 4.27 8.80 -0.17
CA GLU A 6 3.18 8.24 0.64
C GLU A 6 2.22 7.41 -0.23
N PRO A 7 1.56 6.37 0.34
CA PRO A 7 0.50 5.64 -0.34
C PRO A 7 -0.51 6.60 -0.95
N SER A 8 -0.93 6.41 -2.20
CA SER A 8 -1.76 7.41 -2.90
C SER A 8 -2.91 6.78 -3.66
N PRO A 9 -4.16 7.25 -3.47
CA PRO A 9 -5.31 6.71 -4.19
C PRO A 9 -5.23 6.95 -5.71
N ALA A 10 -4.43 7.93 -6.16
CA ALA A 10 -4.26 8.25 -7.57
C ALA A 10 -3.55 7.15 -8.37
N LEU A 11 -2.86 6.23 -7.70
CA LEU A 11 -2.07 5.17 -8.36
C LEU A 11 -2.83 3.84 -8.49
N HIS A 12 -4.13 3.82 -8.18
CA HIS A 12 -4.97 2.61 -8.17
C HIS A 12 -4.82 1.74 -9.42
N ALA A 13 -4.89 2.35 -10.61
CA ALA A 13 -4.76 1.62 -11.87
C ALA A 13 -3.38 0.97 -12.04
N SER A 14 -2.30 1.70 -11.72
CA SER A 14 -0.93 1.16 -11.80
C SER A 14 -0.68 0.09 -10.74
N TRP A 15 -1.27 0.24 -9.55
CA TRP A 15 -1.17 -0.75 -8.49
C TRP A 15 -1.91 -2.04 -8.87
N LEU A 16 -3.10 -1.96 -9.49
CA LEU A 16 -3.81 -3.14 -9.97
C LEU A 16 -3.02 -3.91 -11.03
N ALA A 17 -2.32 -3.19 -11.93
CA ALA A 17 -1.43 -3.81 -12.92
C ALA A 17 -0.26 -4.54 -12.23
N ALA A 18 0.40 -3.90 -11.26
CA ALA A 18 1.48 -4.52 -10.50
C ALA A 18 1.00 -5.74 -9.70
N ARG A 19 -0.16 -5.64 -9.02
CA ARG A 19 -0.75 -6.78 -8.30
C ARG A 19 -0.98 -7.98 -9.22
N ALA A 20 -1.51 -7.75 -10.42
CA ALA A 20 -1.75 -8.84 -11.38
C ALA A 20 -0.44 -9.56 -11.79
N GLU A 21 0.67 -8.84 -11.88
CA GLU A 21 1.99 -9.43 -12.11
C GLU A 21 2.48 -10.27 -10.92
N TRP A 22 2.23 -9.81 -9.69
CA TRP A 22 2.73 -10.44 -8.46
C TRP A 22 1.84 -11.59 -7.97
N GLU A 23 0.54 -11.58 -8.25
CA GLU A 23 -0.36 -12.71 -7.96
C GLU A 23 0.09 -13.99 -8.66
N ALA A 24 0.73 -13.86 -9.83
CA ALA A 24 1.36 -14.99 -10.52
C ALA A 24 2.57 -15.57 -9.75
N LEU A 25 3.14 -14.81 -8.81
CA LEU A 25 4.35 -15.16 -8.05
C LEU A 25 4.06 -15.65 -6.62
N GLY A 26 2.83 -15.50 -6.13
CA GLY A 26 2.31 -16.19 -4.94
C GLY A 26 2.30 -15.42 -3.62
N THR A 27 3.08 -14.34 -3.45
CA THR A 27 2.99 -13.45 -2.27
C THR A 27 3.39 -12.01 -2.59
N GLU A 28 2.65 -11.04 -2.06
CA GLU A 28 3.03 -9.62 -2.00
C GLU A 28 3.18 -9.23 -0.52
N ASP A 29 4.40 -9.33 -0.02
CA ASP A 29 4.78 -8.91 1.33
C ASP A 29 5.13 -7.41 1.34
N GLY A 30 4.89 -6.73 2.46
CA GLY A 30 5.28 -5.32 2.63
C GLY A 30 4.32 -4.30 2.00
N ALA A 31 3.15 -4.72 1.52
CA ALA A 31 2.10 -3.81 1.05
C ALA A 31 1.11 -3.38 2.16
N GLY A 32 1.20 -3.91 3.39
CA GLY A 32 0.19 -3.64 4.42
C GLY A 32 -1.19 -4.27 4.15
N ARG A 33 -1.21 -5.47 3.56
CA ARG A 33 -2.47 -6.19 3.21
C ARG A 33 -3.38 -6.55 4.40
N HIS A 34 -2.89 -6.43 5.63
CA HIS A 34 -3.69 -6.64 6.85
C HIS A 34 -4.72 -5.52 7.10
N LEU A 35 -4.63 -4.41 6.38
CA LEU A 35 -5.52 -3.25 6.49
C LEU A 35 -6.57 -3.19 5.36
N VAL A 36 -6.68 -4.24 4.54
CA VAL A 36 -7.61 -4.25 3.41
C VAL A 36 -9.05 -4.09 3.92
N PRO A 37 -9.82 -3.11 3.41
CA PRO A 37 -11.19 -2.89 3.83
C PRO A 37 -12.13 -3.94 3.23
N GLU A 38 -13.34 -4.04 3.79
CA GLU A 38 -14.38 -4.99 3.34
C GLU A 38 -14.78 -4.78 1.87
N GLN A 39 -14.71 -3.55 1.39
CA GLN A 39 -14.99 -3.16 0.00
C GLN A 39 -13.95 -3.70 -1.01
N GLY A 40 -12.85 -4.27 -0.51
CA GLY A 40 -11.74 -4.77 -1.32
C GLY A 40 -10.92 -3.67 -2.00
N LEU A 41 -9.82 -4.04 -2.65
CA LEU A 41 -8.92 -3.10 -3.31
C LEU A 41 -9.22 -2.90 -4.81
N ASP A 42 -10.16 -3.66 -5.37
CA ASP A 42 -10.56 -3.52 -6.78
C ASP A 42 -11.43 -2.27 -7.02
N THR A 43 -12.08 -1.77 -5.97
CA THR A 43 -12.90 -0.55 -6.03
C THR A 43 -12.05 0.69 -5.70
N ALA A 44 -12.32 1.81 -6.36
CA ALA A 44 -11.62 3.07 -6.08
C ALA A 44 -11.84 3.54 -4.63
N GLU A 45 -13.03 3.31 -4.08
CA GLU A 45 -13.36 3.65 -2.70
C GLU A 45 -12.57 2.79 -1.70
N GLY A 46 -12.58 1.46 -1.87
CA GLY A 46 -11.83 0.58 -0.98
C GLY A 46 -10.33 0.81 -1.09
N PHE A 47 -9.79 1.08 -2.28
CA PHE A 47 -8.40 1.46 -2.45
C PHE A 47 -8.05 2.77 -1.74
N ARG A 48 -8.93 3.80 -1.83
CA ARG A 48 -8.74 5.06 -1.11
C ARG A 48 -8.71 4.85 0.40
N LEU A 49 -9.69 4.14 0.95
CA LEU A 49 -9.76 3.81 2.38
C LEU A 49 -8.51 3.08 2.86
N TRP A 50 -7.99 2.16 2.04
CA TRP A 50 -6.77 1.44 2.35
C TRP A 50 -5.54 2.36 2.37
N THR A 51 -5.39 3.27 1.39
CA THR A 51 -4.27 4.24 1.40
C THR A 51 -4.32 5.19 2.60
N GLU A 52 -5.52 5.52 3.09
CA GLU A 52 -5.70 6.29 4.32
C GLU A 52 -5.27 5.47 5.54
N ALA A 53 -5.73 4.22 5.66
CA ALA A 53 -5.34 3.33 6.75
C ALA A 53 -3.82 3.09 6.82
N LEU A 54 -3.15 2.94 5.66
CA LEU A 54 -1.69 2.81 5.58
C LEU A 54 -0.99 4.06 6.14
N ARG A 55 -1.48 5.27 5.83
CA ARG A 55 -0.90 6.51 6.35
C ARG A 55 -1.14 6.64 7.86
N GLU A 56 -2.30 6.20 8.35
CA GLU A 56 -2.65 6.24 9.77
C GLU A 56 -1.77 5.31 10.64
N GLN A 57 -1.28 4.20 10.10
CA GLN A 57 -0.39 3.28 10.84
C GLN A 57 0.88 3.93 11.38
N GLU A 58 1.32 5.05 10.81
CA GLU A 58 2.52 5.76 11.25
C GLU A 58 2.36 6.33 12.67
N THR A 59 1.14 6.68 13.07
CA THR A 59 0.85 7.30 14.38
C THR A 59 -0.20 6.55 15.20
N ASN A 60 -1.06 5.76 14.56
CA ASN A 60 -2.15 5.02 15.18
C ASN A 60 -2.16 3.57 14.66
N PRO A 61 -1.21 2.72 15.09
CA PRO A 61 -1.14 1.34 14.64
C PRO A 61 -2.37 0.56 15.11
N VAL A 62 -2.82 -0.40 14.29
CA VAL A 62 -3.88 -1.32 14.71
C VAL A 62 -3.41 -2.20 15.88
N GLY A 63 -4.33 -2.61 16.75
CA GLY A 63 -4.01 -3.36 17.96
C GLY A 63 -3.13 -4.59 17.69
N GLY A 64 -2.00 -4.69 18.39
CA GLY A 64 -1.02 -5.77 18.23
C GLY A 64 0.11 -5.46 17.25
N TYR A 65 0.09 -4.31 16.58
CA TYR A 65 1.14 -3.84 15.68
C TYR A 65 1.91 -2.67 16.29
N VAL A 66 3.17 -2.52 15.87
CA VAL A 66 3.98 -1.32 16.13
C VAL A 66 3.70 -0.28 15.05
N PRO A 67 3.96 1.01 15.30
CA PRO A 67 3.90 2.02 14.26
C PRO A 67 4.70 1.62 13.00
N ALA A 68 4.12 1.91 11.84
CA ALA A 68 4.70 1.59 10.55
C ALA A 68 4.57 2.76 9.59
N THR A 69 5.70 3.18 9.00
CA THR A 69 5.72 4.15 7.91
C THR A 69 5.68 3.39 6.59
N HIS A 70 4.56 3.49 5.89
CA HIS A 70 4.38 2.91 4.56
C HIS A 70 4.87 3.89 3.49
N ARG A 71 5.71 3.43 2.56
CA ARG A 71 6.15 4.22 1.40
C ARG A 71 6.07 3.40 0.13
N TRP A 72 5.70 4.04 -0.96
CA TRP A 72 5.62 3.43 -2.29
C TRP A 72 6.75 3.90 -3.17
N ILE A 73 7.30 2.97 -3.96
CA ILE A 73 8.31 3.24 -4.97
C ILE A 73 7.57 3.56 -6.27
N VAL A 74 7.76 4.76 -6.79
CA VAL A 74 7.08 5.25 -7.99
C VAL A 74 8.08 5.83 -8.97
N GLU A 75 7.94 5.48 -10.24
CA GLU A 75 8.68 6.11 -11.34
C GLU A 75 7.68 6.56 -12.40
N ASP A 76 7.75 7.83 -12.81
CA ASP A 76 6.91 8.43 -13.86
C ASP A 76 5.39 8.21 -13.65
N GLY A 77 4.95 8.19 -12.38
CA GLY A 77 3.55 7.97 -12.02
C GLY A 77 3.11 6.50 -12.02
N VAL A 78 4.05 5.57 -12.14
CA VAL A 78 3.80 4.12 -12.11
C VAL A 78 4.26 3.54 -10.78
N PHE A 79 3.37 2.80 -10.10
CA PHE A 79 3.71 2.03 -8.91
C PHE A 79 4.64 0.86 -9.25
N LEU A 80 5.76 0.77 -8.55
CA LEU A 80 6.76 -0.28 -8.72
C LEU A 80 6.84 -1.24 -7.51
N GLY A 81 6.32 -0.83 -6.36
CA GLY A 81 6.36 -1.63 -5.15
C GLY A 81 6.15 -0.80 -3.88
N ALA A 82 6.15 -1.47 -2.74
CA ALA A 82 5.93 -0.88 -1.42
C ALA A 82 7.01 -1.29 -0.43
N ILE A 83 7.22 -0.44 0.58
CA ILE A 83 8.13 -0.67 1.70
C ILE A 83 7.38 -0.34 3.00
N ASP A 84 7.48 -1.26 3.97
CA ASP A 84 7.01 -1.08 5.34
C ASP A 84 8.20 -0.87 6.28
N LEU A 85 8.28 0.30 6.89
CA LEU A 85 9.29 0.64 7.90
C LEU A 85 8.65 0.56 9.28
N ARG A 86 8.97 -0.47 10.06
CA ARG A 86 8.48 -0.66 11.44
C ARG A 86 9.42 0.02 12.43
N HIS A 87 8.85 0.78 13.36
CA HIS A 87 9.63 1.53 14.36
C HIS A 87 8.93 1.56 15.73
N ARG A 88 9.63 2.07 16.74
CA ARG A 88 9.19 2.18 18.14
C ARG A 88 9.33 3.61 18.62
#